data_AF-A0A0V0U5H8-F1
#
_entry.id   AF-A0A0V0U5H8-F1
#
_cell.length_a   1.000
_cell.length_b   1.000
_cell.length_c   1.000
_cell.angle_alpha   90.00
_cell.angle_beta   90.00
_cell.angle_gamma   90.00
#
_symmetry.space_group_name_H-M   'P 1'
#
loop_
_entity.id
_entity.type
_entity.pdbx_description
1 polymer ?
#
loop_
_entity_poly.entity_id
_entity_poly.type
_entity_poly.pdbx_seq_one_letter_code
_entity_poly.pdbx_strand_id
1 'polypeptide(L)'
;MIAEETKSISAIYDEEASAEPSTSGCFPLFKRVKSTMYSHRAEQYPELPNHRRDLQIPVPFRTTKAGEDCLLWQCASRHILVFAAGSNIRLLAAMRTWGMDGTFKIVPQWYQQLFTIRAFVVDKLVPAVYC
;
A
#
# COMPACT_ATOMS: atom_id res chain seq x y z
N MET A 1 20.29 -23.01 -0.70
CA MET A 1 18.95 -22.41 -0.58
C MET A 1 18.04 -23.13 -1.55
N ILE A 2 17.05 -23.87 -1.06
CA ILE A 2 16.00 -24.43 -1.92
C ILE A 2 15.08 -23.24 -2.23
N ALA A 3 14.92 -22.91 -3.51
CA ALA A 3 13.97 -21.89 -3.92
C ALA A 3 12.56 -22.46 -3.73
N GLU A 4 11.82 -21.92 -2.77
CA GLU A 4 10.42 -22.25 -2.56
C GLU A 4 9.62 -21.69 -3.75
N GLU A 5 9.01 -22.58 -4.54
CA GLU A 5 8.29 -22.18 -5.74
C GLU A 5 6.96 -21.52 -5.34
N THR A 6 6.87 -20.20 -5.46
CA THR A 6 5.68 -19.45 -5.05
C THR A 6 4.59 -19.53 -6.12
N LYS A 7 3.48 -20.21 -5.82
CA LYS A 7 2.25 -20.17 -6.63
C LYS A 7 1.66 -18.76 -6.65
N SER A 8 1.09 -18.36 -7.78
CA SER A 8 0.34 -17.10 -7.88
C SER A 8 -1.01 -17.21 -7.17
N ILE A 9 -1.56 -16.08 -6.72
CA ILE A 9 -2.89 -16.04 -6.07
C ILE A 9 -3.98 -16.61 -6.98
N SER A 10 -3.89 -16.40 -8.31
CA SER A 10 -4.85 -16.99 -9.24
C SER A 10 -4.75 -18.51 -9.30
N ALA A 11 -3.54 -19.06 -9.29
CA ALA A 11 -3.34 -20.50 -9.31
C ALA A 11 -3.86 -21.17 -8.02
N ILE A 12 -3.63 -20.53 -6.87
CA ILE A 12 -4.18 -20.99 -5.58
C ILE A 12 -5.72 -20.95 -5.62
N TYR A 13 -6.31 -19.86 -6.11
CA TYR A 13 -7.78 -19.75 -6.21
C TYR A 13 -8.39 -20.86 -7.09
N ASP A 14 -7.81 -21.11 -8.27
CA ASP A 14 -8.33 -22.11 -9.20
C ASP A 14 -8.17 -23.54 -8.64
N GLU A 15 -7.07 -23.83 -7.94
CA GLU A 15 -6.85 -25.10 -7.24
C GLU A 15 -7.92 -25.34 -6.15
N GLU A 16 -8.17 -24.34 -5.31
CA GLU A 16 -9.19 -24.42 -4.25
C GLU A 16 -10.61 -24.49 -4.82
N ALA A 17 -10.90 -23.72 -5.88
CA ALA A 17 -12.22 -23.70 -6.53
C ALA A 17 -12.54 -25.02 -7.25
N SER A 18 -11.53 -25.78 -7.66
CA SER A 18 -11.67 -27.10 -8.30
C SER A 18 -11.37 -28.27 -7.37
N ALA A 19 -11.14 -28.02 -6.07
CA ALA A 19 -10.83 -29.06 -5.09
C ALA A 19 -11.93 -30.14 -4.99
N GLU A 20 -13.19 -29.76 -5.20
CA GLU A 20 -14.28 -30.71 -5.39
C GLU A 20 -14.89 -30.63 -6.82
N PRO A 21 -14.91 -31.75 -7.57
CA PRO A 21 -15.42 -31.78 -8.95
C PRO A 21 -16.87 -31.29 -9.09
N SER A 22 -17.68 -31.50 -8.05
CA SER A 22 -19.09 -31.13 -7.97
C SER A 22 -19.32 -29.62 -7.79
N THR A 23 -18.32 -28.85 -7.34
CA THR A 23 -18.46 -27.41 -7.05
C THR A 23 -17.64 -26.52 -7.99
N SER A 24 -16.79 -27.10 -8.85
CA SER A 24 -15.97 -26.34 -9.80
C SER A 24 -16.77 -25.42 -10.74
N GLY A 25 -18.05 -25.73 -11.01
CA GLY A 25 -18.95 -24.88 -11.80
C GLY A 25 -19.69 -23.80 -11.00
N CYS A 26 -19.65 -23.86 -9.65
CA CYS A 26 -20.34 -22.94 -8.76
C CYS A 26 -19.50 -21.70 -8.40
N PHE A 27 -18.17 -21.77 -8.56
CA PHE A 27 -17.29 -20.65 -8.25
C PHE A 27 -17.13 -19.70 -9.45
N PRO A 28 -17.19 -18.38 -9.24
CA PRO A 28 -16.89 -17.42 -10.29
C PRO A 28 -15.41 -17.49 -10.68
N LEU A 29 -15.10 -17.09 -11.92
CA LEU A 29 -13.71 -16.96 -12.38
C LEU A 29 -12.93 -15.97 -11.49
N PHE A 30 -11.66 -16.28 -11.21
CA PHE A 30 -10.79 -15.41 -10.42
C PHE A 30 -10.75 -13.96 -10.92
N LYS A 31 -10.73 -13.75 -12.25
CA LYS A 31 -10.80 -12.42 -12.87
C LYS A 31 -12.05 -11.63 -12.46
N ARG A 32 -13.19 -12.29 -12.33
CA ARG A 32 -14.46 -11.68 -11.94
C ARG A 32 -14.44 -11.31 -10.45
N VAL A 33 -13.98 -12.23 -9.59
CA VAL A 33 -13.77 -11.94 -8.16
C VAL A 33 -12.86 -10.74 -7.97
N LYS A 34 -11.70 -10.75 -8.64
CA LYS A 34 -10.74 -9.66 -8.61
C LYS A 34 -11.37 -8.35 -9.06
N SER A 35 -12.05 -8.33 -10.20
CA SER A 35 -12.72 -7.12 -10.71
C SER A 35 -13.74 -6.57 -9.72
N THR A 36 -14.64 -7.42 -9.20
CA THR A 36 -15.65 -7.01 -8.22
C THR A 36 -15.02 -6.43 -6.96
N MET A 37 -13.95 -7.05 -6.44
CA MET A 37 -13.21 -6.54 -5.29
C MET A 37 -12.61 -5.15 -5.55
N TYR A 38 -11.98 -4.95 -6.71
CA TYR A 38 -11.39 -3.64 -7.04
C TYR A 38 -12.47 -2.58 -7.28
N SER A 39 -13.58 -2.91 -7.95
CA SER A 39 -14.71 -2.01 -8.13
C SER A 39 -15.32 -1.57 -6.80
N HIS A 40 -15.60 -2.52 -5.90
CA HIS A 40 -16.16 -2.19 -4.59
C HIS A 40 -15.18 -1.37 -3.72
N ARG A 41 -13.87 -1.62 -3.84
CA ARG A 41 -12.86 -0.76 -3.21
C ARG A 41 -12.88 0.65 -3.81
N ALA A 42 -12.98 0.79 -5.13
CA ALA A 42 -12.99 2.08 -5.80
C ALA A 42 -14.17 2.96 -5.35
N GLU A 43 -15.32 2.38 -4.98
CA GLU A 43 -16.47 3.11 -4.41
C GLU A 43 -16.14 3.79 -3.07
N GLN A 44 -15.15 3.29 -2.31
CA GLN A 44 -14.78 3.81 -0.99
C GLN A 44 -13.75 4.94 -1.03
N TYR A 45 -12.99 5.05 -2.13
CA TYR A 45 -11.92 6.04 -2.26
C TYR A 45 -12.34 7.14 -3.23
N PRO A 46 -11.97 8.41 -2.96
CA PRO A 46 -12.20 9.47 -3.93
C PRO A 46 -11.43 9.18 -5.22
N GLU A 47 -12.02 9.56 -6.35
CA GLU A 47 -11.31 9.53 -7.62
C GLU A 47 -10.07 10.40 -7.54
N LEU A 48 -8.99 9.92 -8.15
CA LEU A 48 -7.81 10.74 -8.33
C LEU A 48 -8.18 11.89 -9.29
N PRO A 49 -7.74 13.13 -9.02
CA PRO A 49 -7.96 14.23 -9.96
C PRO A 49 -7.33 13.92 -11.34
N ASN A 50 -7.51 14.78 -12.34
CA ASN A 50 -6.79 14.62 -13.61
C ASN A 50 -5.35 15.13 -13.54
N HIS A 51 -5.13 16.16 -12.71
CA HIS A 51 -3.83 16.75 -12.48
C HIS A 51 -3.47 16.73 -11.00
N ARG A 52 -2.20 16.41 -10.74
CA ARG A 52 -1.60 16.43 -9.41
C ARG A 52 -1.77 17.78 -8.68
N ARG A 53 -1.78 18.91 -9.40
CA ARG A 53 -1.92 20.24 -8.80
C ARG A 53 -3.26 20.42 -8.07
N ASP A 54 -4.26 19.64 -8.47
CA ASP A 54 -5.61 19.64 -7.88
C ASP A 54 -5.75 18.60 -6.77
N LEU A 55 -4.67 17.88 -6.43
CA LEU A 55 -4.67 16.85 -5.40
C LEU A 55 -4.86 17.49 -4.02
N GLN A 56 -6.07 17.32 -3.49
CA GLN A 56 -6.39 17.58 -2.09
C GLN A 56 -6.55 16.26 -1.37
N ILE A 57 -5.73 16.02 -0.35
CA ILE A 57 -5.80 14.79 0.45
C ILE A 57 -6.88 14.98 1.53
N PRO A 58 -7.97 14.19 1.51
CA PRO A 58 -9.02 14.32 2.51
C PRO A 58 -8.52 14.01 3.93
N VAL A 59 -9.13 14.64 4.93
CA VAL A 59 -8.78 14.49 6.36
C VAL A 59 -8.61 13.02 6.78
N PRO A 60 -9.55 12.10 6.47
CA PRO A 60 -9.41 10.68 6.86
C PRO A 60 -8.13 9.99 6.34
N PHE A 61 -7.54 10.48 5.25
CA PHE A 61 -6.33 9.92 4.64
C PHE A 61 -5.03 10.58 5.12
N ARG A 62 -5.14 11.68 5.87
CA ARG A 62 -4.00 12.33 6.53
C ARG A 62 -4.08 12.23 8.05
N THR A 63 -5.01 11.47 8.61
CA THR A 63 -5.14 11.31 10.05
C THR A 63 -4.97 9.84 10.43
N THR A 64 -4.15 9.58 11.45
CA THR A 64 -3.98 8.25 12.03
C THR A 64 -5.25 7.80 12.76
N LYS A 65 -5.35 6.50 13.10
CA LYS A 65 -6.44 6.00 13.95
C LYS A 65 -6.50 6.66 15.34
N ALA A 66 -5.38 7.24 15.79
CA ALA A 66 -5.28 7.96 17.06
C ALA A 66 -5.65 9.46 16.94
N GLY A 67 -6.05 9.93 15.74
CA GLY A 67 -6.41 11.32 15.52
C GLY A 67 -5.23 12.26 15.22
N GLU A 68 -4.00 11.74 15.13
CA GLU A 68 -2.81 12.54 14.81
C GLU A 68 -2.72 12.80 13.29
N ASP A 69 -2.33 14.01 12.89
CA ASP A 69 -1.99 14.29 11.49
C ASP A 69 -0.74 13.50 11.09
N CYS A 70 -0.82 12.82 9.95
CA CYS A 70 0.27 12.03 9.39
C CYS A 70 0.75 12.57 8.04
N LEU A 71 0.14 13.60 7.45
CA LEU A 71 0.70 14.27 6.28
C LEU A 71 1.75 15.29 6.72
N LEU A 72 2.99 14.82 6.88
CA LEU A 72 4.08 15.64 7.41
C LEU A 72 4.52 16.72 6.43
N TRP A 73 4.58 16.41 5.13
CA TRP A 73 5.05 17.36 4.13
C TRP A 73 4.47 17.11 2.74
N GLN A 74 4.21 18.18 2.00
CA GLN A 74 3.77 18.13 0.62
C GLN A 74 4.47 19.22 -0.18
N CYS A 75 5.08 18.86 -1.31
CA CYS A 75 5.70 19.79 -2.23
C CYS A 75 5.16 19.62 -3.64
N ALA A 76 4.49 20.67 -4.14
CA ALA A 76 3.95 20.68 -5.48
C ALA A 76 5.05 20.65 -6.55
N SER A 77 6.15 21.40 -6.36
CA SER A 77 7.21 21.57 -7.36
C SER A 77 8.18 20.40 -7.45
N ARG A 78 8.53 19.78 -6.31
CA ARG A 78 9.44 18.61 -6.28
C ARG A 78 8.72 17.29 -6.48
N HIS A 79 7.41 17.36 -6.60
CA HIS A 79 6.57 16.21 -6.79
C HIS A 79 6.60 15.17 -5.65
N ILE A 80 6.82 15.59 -4.41
CA ILE A 80 6.97 14.69 -3.24
C ILE A 80 5.81 14.90 -2.23
N LEU A 81 5.35 13.80 -1.64
CA LEU A 81 4.50 13.74 -0.46
C LEU A 81 5.27 13.00 0.63
N VAL A 82 5.08 13.34 1.89
CA VAL A 82 5.68 12.61 3.01
C VAL A 82 4.62 12.37 4.05
N PHE A 83 4.35 11.10 4.33
CA PHE A 83 3.49 10.66 5.40
C PHE A 83 4.31 10.12 6.57
N ALA A 84 4.14 10.73 7.74
CA ALA A 84 4.72 10.29 8.99
C ALA A 84 3.97 10.92 10.17
N ALA A 85 3.65 10.12 11.19
CA ALA A 85 3.22 10.65 12.47
C ALA A 85 4.42 11.21 13.26
N GLY A 86 4.18 12.15 14.17
CA GLY A 86 5.25 12.72 15.00
C GLY A 86 5.98 11.65 15.83
N SER A 87 5.26 10.63 16.30
CA SER A 87 5.82 9.46 16.99
C SER A 87 6.79 8.66 16.11
N ASN A 88 6.48 8.49 14.82
CA ASN A 88 7.36 7.79 13.87
C ASN A 88 8.66 8.55 13.63
N ILE A 89 8.60 9.88 13.56
CA ILE A 89 9.80 10.71 13.42
C ILE A 89 10.69 10.63 14.66
N ARG A 90 10.08 10.67 15.86
CA ARG A 90 10.82 10.47 17.12
C ARG A 90 11.44 9.09 17.21
N LEU A 91 10.72 8.05 16.75
CA LEU A 91 11.25 6.70 16.64
C LEU A 91 12.49 6.66 15.75
N LEU A 92 12.39 7.16 14.52
CA LEU A 92 13.54 7.21 13.60
C LEU A 92 14.72 7.99 14.18
N ALA A 93 14.47 9.12 14.84
CA ALA A 93 15.52 9.92 15.49
C ALA A 93 16.22 9.18 16.63
N ALA A 94 15.51 8.29 17.34
CA ALA A 94 16.09 7.46 18.40
C ALA A 94 16.84 6.23 17.87
N MET A 95 16.61 5.82 16.62
CA MET A 95 17.24 4.65 16.04
C MET A 95 18.62 4.95 15.48
N ARG A 96 19.58 4.06 15.78
CA ARG A 96 20.94 4.12 15.22
C ARG A 96 21.02 3.57 13.79
N THR A 97 20.12 2.65 13.45
CA THR A 97 20.05 2.02 12.14
C THR A 97 18.63 2.05 11.62
N TRP A 98 18.47 2.47 10.38
CA TRP A 98 17.22 2.45 9.63
C TRP A 98 17.49 1.99 8.20
N GLY A 99 16.46 1.46 7.55
CA GLY A 99 16.50 1.02 6.17
C GLY A 99 15.56 1.84 5.30
N MET A 100 15.80 1.84 4.00
CA MET A 100 14.89 2.43 3.03
C MET A 100 14.76 1.49 1.83
N ASP A 101 13.54 1.28 1.39
CA ASP A 101 13.24 0.55 0.16
C ASP A 101 12.20 1.31 -0.66
N GLY A 102 12.09 0.97 -1.94
CA GLY A 102 11.11 1.61 -2.81
C GLY A 102 10.39 0.61 -3.71
N THR A 103 9.11 0.86 -3.94
CA THR A 103 8.23 0.04 -4.79
C THR A 103 7.70 0.87 -5.96
N PHE A 104 7.81 0.33 -7.17
CA PHE A 104 7.43 1.04 -8.41
C PHE A 104 5.97 0.83 -8.82
N LYS A 105 5.30 -0.24 -8.36
CA LYS A 105 4.06 -0.73 -9.00
C LYS A 105 2.74 -0.20 -8.42
N ILE A 106 2.76 0.58 -7.34
CA ILE A 106 1.55 0.87 -6.54
C ILE A 106 1.22 2.38 -6.48
N VAL A 107 2.01 3.24 -7.13
CA VAL A 107 1.80 4.69 -7.06
C VAL A 107 0.88 5.22 -8.16
N PRO A 108 0.14 6.32 -7.90
CA PRO A 108 -0.59 7.04 -8.94
C PRO A 108 0.33 7.49 -10.07
N GLN A 109 -0.20 7.61 -11.29
CA GLN A 109 0.56 7.94 -12.50
C GLN A 109 1.47 9.20 -12.42
N TRP A 110 1.18 10.13 -11.51
CA TRP A 110 1.99 11.35 -11.36
C TRP A 110 3.22 11.17 -10.46
N TYR A 111 3.30 10.07 -9.73
CA TYR A 111 4.43 9.74 -8.88
C TYR A 111 5.22 8.60 -9.51
N GLN A 112 6.53 8.65 -9.39
CA GLN A 112 7.41 7.66 -10.01
C GLN A 112 7.63 6.44 -9.12
N GLN A 113 7.62 6.64 -7.81
CA GLN A 113 7.99 5.60 -6.85
C GLN A 113 7.42 5.93 -5.47
N LEU A 114 7.11 4.88 -4.70
CA LEU A 114 6.83 4.97 -3.27
C LEU A 114 8.07 4.47 -2.52
N PHE A 115 8.66 5.32 -1.71
CA PHE A 115 9.71 4.97 -0.76
C PHE A 115 9.11 4.72 0.63
N THR A 116 9.66 3.74 1.33
CA THR A 116 9.35 3.46 2.73
C THR A 116 10.63 3.51 3.54
N ILE A 117 10.68 4.38 4.54
CA ILE A 117 11.77 4.42 5.52
C ILE A 117 11.32 3.59 6.72
N ARG A 118 12.17 2.64 7.11
CA ARG A 118 11.89 1.64 8.13
C ARG A 118 12.84 1.78 9.30
N ALA A 119 12.30 1.87 10.51
CA ALA A 119 13.05 1.79 11.74
C ALA A 119 13.34 0.33 12.09
N PHE A 120 14.53 0.03 12.64
CA PHE A 120 14.86 -1.32 13.12
C PHE A 120 14.53 -1.45 14.61
N VAL A 121 13.40 -2.08 14.96
CA VAL A 121 12.89 -2.18 16.33
C VAL A 121 12.78 -3.64 16.72
N VAL A 122 13.50 -4.06 17.77
CA VAL A 122 13.47 -5.44 18.31
C VAL A 122 13.59 -6.48 17.19
N ASP A 123 14.69 -6.37 16.43
CA ASP A 123 15.02 -7.23 15.30
C ASP A 123 14.01 -7.25 14.14
N LYS A 124 13.15 -6.24 14.05
CA LYS A 124 12.15 -6.09 12.98
C LYS A 124 12.24 -4.74 12.29
N LEU A 125 12.08 -4.74 10.97
CA LEU A 125 11.94 -3.50 10.20
C LEU A 125 10.49 -3.03 10.22
N VAL A 126 10.24 -1.91 10.87
CA VAL A 126 8.92 -1.29 11.01
C VAL A 126 8.84 -0.05 10.11
N PRO A 127 7.88 0.02 9.17
CA PRO A 127 7.64 1.22 8.38
C PRO A 127 7.32 2.43 9.28
N ALA A 128 8.05 3.53 9.09
CA ALA A 128 7.88 4.75 9.85
C ALA A 128 7.47 5.94 8.98
N VAL A 129 8.00 6.03 7.75
CA VAL A 129 7.73 7.12 6.81
C VAL A 129 7.45 6.56 5.42
N TYR A 130 6.49 7.17 4.73
CA TYR A 130 6.19 6.91 3.32
C TYR A 130 6.40 8.18 2.50
N CYS A 131 7.12 8.10 1.38
CA CYS A 131 7.39 9.25 0.52
C CYS A 131 7.42 8.96 -0.99
#